data_AF-A0A1D6IAU1-F1
#
_entry.id   AF-A0A1D6IAU1-F1
#
_cell.length_a   1.000
_cell.length_b   1.000
_cell.length_c   1.000
_cell.angle_alpha   90.00
_cell.angle_beta   90.00
_cell.angle_gamma   90.00
#
_symmetry.space_group_name_H-M   'P 1'
#
loop_
_entity.id
_entity.type
_entity.pdbx_description
1 polymer ?
#
loop_
_entity_poly.entity_id
_entity_poly.type
_entity_poly.pdbx_seq_one_letter_code
_entity_poly.pdbx_strand_id
1 'polypeptide(L)'
;MATTAVSVDEKLDKLRAEVAKLDQISENEKSGFISLVSRYLSGEAEQIEWSKIQTPTDEVVVPYDTVASPPEDLEETKKLLDKLVVLKLNGGLGTTMGCTGPKSVIEVRNGFTFLDLIVIQIESLNKKYGCNVPLLLMNSFNTHDDTQKIVEKYSNSNIEIHTFNQSQYPRIVTEDFLPLPSKGKSGKDGWYPPGHGDVFPSLNNSGKLDILLAQGKEYVFVANSDNLGAIVDIKILNHLINNQNEYCMEVTPKTLADVKGGTLISYEGRVQLLEIAQVPDEHYPGE
;
A
#
# COMPACT_ATOMS: atom_id res chain seq x y z
N MET A 1 -9.11 14.22 34.38
CA MET A 1 -9.44 14.12 32.94
C MET A 1 -9.43 15.46 32.21
N ALA A 2 -9.60 16.63 32.86
CA ALA A 2 -9.56 17.93 32.17
C ALA A 2 -8.15 18.49 31.86
N THR A 3 -7.11 18.10 32.62
CA THR A 3 -5.74 18.63 32.46
C THR A 3 -4.95 18.00 31.30
N THR A 4 -5.30 16.79 30.87
CA THR A 4 -4.62 16.11 29.76
C THR A 4 -5.15 16.55 28.39
N ALA A 5 -6.45 16.86 28.27
CA ALA A 5 -7.04 17.32 27.01
C ALA A 5 -6.51 18.69 26.58
N VAL A 6 -6.37 19.63 27.52
CA VAL A 6 -5.82 20.99 27.25
C VAL A 6 -4.39 20.92 26.69
N SER A 7 -3.57 19.96 27.15
CA SER A 7 -2.21 19.77 26.63
C SER A 7 -2.16 19.17 25.21
N VAL A 8 -3.18 18.44 24.77
CA VAL A 8 -3.23 17.82 23.44
C VAL A 8 -3.61 18.85 22.39
N ASP A 9 -4.64 19.66 22.68
CA ASP A 9 -5.10 20.71 21.77
C ASP A 9 -4.01 21.77 21.53
N GLU A 10 -3.32 22.21 22.58
CA GLU A 10 -2.19 23.15 22.46
C GLU A 10 -1.04 22.61 21.59
N LYS A 11 -0.71 21.31 21.73
CA LYS A 11 0.30 20.65 20.89
C LYS A 11 -0.13 20.59 19.43
N LEU A 12 -1.40 20.25 19.19
CA LEU A 12 -1.95 20.13 17.84
C LEU A 12 -2.04 21.48 17.14
N ASP A 13 -2.45 22.54 17.84
CA ASP A 13 -2.52 23.89 17.28
C ASP A 13 -1.14 24.44 16.94
N LYS A 14 -0.15 24.21 17.82
CA LYS A 14 1.25 24.54 17.51
C LYS A 14 1.77 23.77 16.31
N LEU A 15 1.46 22.48 16.22
CA LEU A 15 1.85 21.64 15.08
C LEU A 15 1.21 22.12 13.78
N ARG A 16 -0.10 22.44 13.79
CA ARG A 16 -0.82 23.02 12.65
C ARG A 16 -0.16 24.31 12.17
N ALA A 17 0.19 25.22 13.08
CA ALA A 17 0.83 26.47 12.74
C ALA A 17 2.21 26.28 12.10
N GLU A 18 2.98 25.27 12.52
CA GLU A 18 4.28 24.96 11.90
C GLU A 18 4.13 24.25 10.54
N VAL A 19 3.21 23.29 10.43
CA VAL A 19 2.94 22.57 9.18
C VAL A 19 2.39 23.51 8.10
N ALA A 20 1.59 24.50 8.48
CA ALA A 20 1.06 25.51 7.55
C ALA A 20 2.18 26.28 6.82
N LYS A 21 3.35 26.45 7.46
CA LYS A 21 4.53 27.15 6.91
C LYS A 21 5.38 26.28 5.98
N LEU A 22 5.07 24.99 5.84
CA LEU A 22 5.84 24.07 5.00
C LEU A 22 5.33 24.12 3.56
N ASP A 23 5.99 24.91 2.72
CA ASP A 23 5.63 25.09 1.30
C ASP A 23 6.00 23.89 0.41
N GLN A 24 6.76 22.93 0.93
CA GLN A 24 7.20 21.74 0.19
C GLN A 24 6.13 20.66 0.04
N ILE A 25 5.01 20.78 0.75
CA ILE A 25 3.92 19.81 0.76
C ILE A 25 2.59 20.50 0.44
N SER A 26 1.72 19.78 -0.25
CA SER A 26 0.39 20.23 -0.64
C SER A 26 -0.56 20.37 0.57
N GLU A 27 -1.65 21.11 0.38
CA GLU A 27 -2.70 21.23 1.41
C GLU A 27 -3.33 19.87 1.77
N ASN A 28 -3.44 18.95 0.80
CA ASN A 28 -3.89 17.58 1.07
C ASN A 28 -2.93 16.82 1.98
N GLU A 29 -1.62 16.97 1.76
CA GLU A 29 -0.59 16.36 2.62
C GLU A 29 -0.57 16.99 4.02
N LYS A 30 -0.69 18.32 4.11
CA LYS A 30 -0.81 19.02 5.41
C LYS A 30 -2.01 18.52 6.20
N SER A 31 -3.19 18.44 5.56
CA SER A 31 -4.42 17.96 6.18
C SER A 31 -4.31 16.49 6.62
N GLY A 32 -3.81 15.62 5.74
CA GLY A 32 -3.62 14.20 6.05
C GLY A 32 -2.64 13.97 7.21
N PHE A 33 -1.53 14.71 7.24
CA PHE A 33 -0.56 14.66 8.32
C PHE A 33 -1.15 15.10 9.66
N ILE A 34 -1.87 16.23 9.69
CA ILE A 34 -2.52 16.71 10.92
C ILE A 34 -3.60 15.73 11.38
N SER A 35 -4.37 15.13 10.47
CA SER A 35 -5.35 14.08 10.79
C SER A 35 -4.69 12.86 11.44
N LEU A 36 -3.57 12.41 10.88
CA LEU A 36 -2.80 11.28 11.42
C LEU A 36 -2.28 11.57 12.83
N VAL A 37 -1.67 12.74 13.04
CA VAL A 37 -1.11 13.11 14.35
C VAL A 37 -2.21 13.37 15.38
N SER A 38 -3.36 13.92 14.96
CA SER A 38 -4.52 14.08 15.82
C SER A 38 -5.02 12.73 16.36
N ARG A 39 -5.09 11.70 15.52
CA ARG A 39 -5.46 10.33 15.96
C ARG A 39 -4.42 9.71 16.88
N TYR A 40 -3.13 9.96 16.60
CA TYR A 40 -2.05 9.51 17.49
C TYR A 40 -2.17 10.14 18.89
N LEU A 41 -2.46 11.44 18.96
CA LEU A 41 -2.58 12.15 20.24
C LEU A 41 -3.89 11.86 20.99
N SER A 42 -4.99 11.60 20.28
CA SER A 42 -6.27 11.25 20.92
C SER A 42 -6.17 9.92 21.67
N GLY A 43 -5.23 9.04 21.29
CA GLY A 43 -5.10 7.72 21.88
C GLY A 43 -6.29 6.81 21.54
N GLU A 44 -7.13 7.20 20.57
CA GLU A 44 -8.19 6.36 19.98
C GLU A 44 -7.59 5.29 19.07
N ALA A 45 -6.52 4.63 19.52
CA ALA A 45 -6.25 3.29 19.06
C ALA A 45 -7.42 2.45 19.57
N GLU A 46 -8.13 1.80 18.65
CA GLU A 46 -9.12 0.79 18.99
C GLU A 46 -8.39 -0.29 19.80
N GLN A 47 -8.47 -0.17 21.13
CA GLN A 47 -7.83 -1.13 22.02
C GLN A 47 -8.57 -2.43 21.85
N ILE A 48 -7.91 -3.39 21.23
CA ILE A 48 -8.47 -4.70 20.96
C ILE A 48 -8.75 -5.38 22.31
N GLU A 49 -10.01 -5.68 22.56
CA GLU A 49 -10.41 -6.50 23.69
C GLU A 49 -10.16 -7.97 23.33
N TRP A 50 -9.12 -8.58 23.92
CA TRP A 50 -8.64 -9.91 23.54
C TRP A 50 -9.73 -10.99 23.57
N SER A 51 -10.65 -10.92 24.53
CA SER A 51 -11.80 -11.82 24.68
C SER A 51 -12.79 -11.80 23.51
N LYS A 52 -12.80 -10.74 22.70
CA LYS A 52 -13.71 -10.60 21.54
C LYS A 52 -13.09 -11.10 20.24
N ILE A 53 -11.80 -11.43 20.23
CA ILE A 53 -11.11 -11.94 19.04
C ILE A 53 -11.66 -13.33 18.70
N GLN A 54 -12.02 -13.52 17.44
CA GLN A 54 -12.45 -14.80 16.90
C GLN A 54 -11.61 -15.17 15.68
N THR A 55 -11.39 -16.47 15.48
CA THR A 55 -10.82 -16.98 14.23
C THR A 55 -11.83 -16.76 13.11
N PRO A 56 -11.43 -16.13 11.98
CA PRO A 56 -12.30 -16.01 10.82
C PRO A 56 -12.75 -17.40 10.34
N THR A 57 -13.97 -17.48 9.84
CA THR A 57 -14.50 -18.71 9.26
C THR A 57 -14.01 -18.90 7.82
N ASP A 58 -14.19 -20.09 7.26
CA ASP A 58 -13.81 -20.41 5.87
C ASP A 58 -14.67 -19.64 4.84
N GLU A 59 -15.78 -19.01 5.25
CA GLU A 59 -16.54 -18.09 4.39
C GLU A 59 -15.90 -16.68 4.35
N VAL A 60 -15.14 -16.31 5.38
CA VAL A 60 -14.44 -15.01 5.47
C VAL A 60 -13.01 -15.13 4.94
N VAL A 61 -12.29 -16.19 5.32
CA VAL A 61 -10.95 -16.53 4.79
C VAL A 61 -11.12 -17.75 3.92
N VAL A 62 -11.53 -17.51 2.67
CA VAL A 62 -11.87 -18.56 1.72
C VAL A 62 -10.63 -19.35 1.31
N PRO A 63 -10.60 -20.68 1.50
CA PRO A 63 -9.51 -21.51 1.02
C PRO A 63 -9.36 -21.40 -0.50
N TYR A 64 -8.14 -21.18 -0.99
CA TYR A 64 -7.90 -20.98 -2.43
C TYR A 64 -8.41 -22.15 -3.28
N ASP A 65 -8.27 -23.39 -2.79
CA ASP A 65 -8.69 -24.59 -3.50
C ASP A 65 -10.21 -24.67 -3.70
N THR A 66 -11.00 -24.04 -2.83
CA THR A 66 -12.47 -24.02 -2.94
C THR A 66 -12.99 -22.91 -3.85
N VAL A 67 -12.14 -21.96 -4.25
CA VAL A 67 -12.52 -20.91 -5.20
C VAL A 67 -12.88 -21.56 -6.55
N ALA A 68 -13.90 -21.05 -7.23
CA ALA A 68 -14.29 -21.55 -8.55
C ALA A 68 -13.20 -21.25 -9.59
N SER A 69 -12.99 -22.18 -10.53
CA SER A 69 -12.09 -21.96 -11.67
C SER A 69 -12.51 -20.73 -12.48
N PRO A 70 -11.56 -20.03 -13.11
CA PRO A 70 -11.88 -18.93 -14.02
C PRO A 70 -12.63 -19.46 -15.26
N PRO A 71 -13.30 -18.56 -16.01
CA PRO A 71 -13.92 -18.91 -17.29
C PRO A 71 -12.94 -19.62 -18.25
N GLU A 72 -13.40 -20.66 -18.94
CA GLU A 72 -12.61 -21.32 -20.00
C GLU A 72 -12.58 -20.46 -21.29
N ASP A 73 -13.60 -19.63 -21.49
CA ASP A 73 -13.70 -18.75 -22.63
C ASP A 73 -12.74 -17.55 -22.52
N LEU A 74 -12.05 -17.27 -23.63
CA LEU A 74 -11.06 -16.20 -23.71
C LEU A 74 -11.71 -14.82 -23.62
N GLU A 75 -12.91 -14.64 -24.18
CA GLU A 75 -13.60 -13.35 -24.18
C GLU A 75 -14.14 -13.03 -22.79
N GLU A 76 -14.65 -14.03 -22.06
CA GLU A 76 -15.03 -13.86 -20.65
C GLU A 76 -13.82 -13.55 -19.77
N THR A 77 -12.70 -14.24 -19.94
CA THR A 77 -11.45 -13.93 -19.22
C THR A 77 -10.95 -12.51 -19.54
N LYS A 78 -11.01 -12.12 -20.82
CA LYS A 78 -10.65 -10.77 -21.25
C LYS A 78 -11.51 -9.72 -20.56
N LYS A 79 -12.84 -9.92 -20.46
CA LYS A 79 -13.74 -9.00 -19.75
C LYS A 79 -13.38 -8.83 -18.27
N LEU A 80 -12.94 -9.90 -17.59
CA LEU A 80 -12.46 -9.80 -16.21
C LEU A 80 -11.19 -8.94 -16.14
N LEU A 81 -10.21 -9.23 -17.00
CA LEU A 81 -8.93 -8.53 -17.03
C LEU A 81 -9.07 -7.07 -17.46
N ASP A 82 -10.00 -6.74 -18.35
CA ASP A 82 -10.26 -5.37 -18.78
C ASP A 82 -10.77 -4.49 -17.61
N LYS A 83 -11.31 -5.07 -16.54
CA LYS A 83 -11.69 -4.38 -15.30
C LYS A 83 -10.56 -4.25 -14.27
N LEU A 84 -9.42 -4.93 -14.48
CA LEU A 84 -8.32 -5.00 -13.53
C LEU A 84 -7.27 -3.91 -13.80
N VAL A 85 -6.68 -3.44 -12.69
CA VAL A 85 -5.46 -2.64 -12.64
C VAL A 85 -4.45 -3.34 -11.75
N VAL A 86 -3.17 -3.38 -12.14
CA VAL A 86 -2.10 -3.91 -11.27
C VAL A 86 -1.32 -2.75 -10.68
N LEU A 87 -1.25 -2.66 -9.35
CA LEU A 87 -0.49 -1.65 -8.63
C LEU A 87 0.66 -2.29 -7.86
N LYS A 88 1.87 -1.78 -8.07
CA LYS A 88 3.06 -2.20 -7.33
C LYS A 88 3.55 -1.10 -6.39
N LEU A 89 3.70 -1.45 -5.12
CA LEU A 89 4.24 -0.57 -4.09
C LEU A 89 5.75 -0.43 -4.32
N ASN A 90 6.17 0.74 -4.81
CA ASN A 90 7.53 1.03 -5.27
C ASN A 90 8.18 2.20 -4.51
N GLY A 91 7.71 2.47 -3.28
CA GLY A 91 8.26 3.52 -2.43
C GLY A 91 9.58 3.15 -1.74
N GLY A 92 9.90 1.85 -1.67
CA GLY A 92 11.02 1.30 -0.91
C GLY A 92 12.38 1.40 -1.62
N LEU A 93 13.41 1.74 -0.85
CA LEU A 93 14.79 1.72 -1.31
C LEU A 93 15.44 0.35 -1.06
N GLY A 94 16.43 0.01 -1.89
CA GLY A 94 17.25 -1.20 -1.75
C GLY A 94 18.38 -1.09 -0.72
N THR A 95 18.29 -0.18 0.26
CA THR A 95 19.40 0.15 1.18
C THR A 95 19.85 -1.04 2.03
N THR A 96 18.92 -1.90 2.45
CA THR A 96 19.23 -3.13 3.19
C THR A 96 20.00 -4.15 2.34
N MET A 97 19.94 -4.01 1.02
CA MET A 97 20.70 -4.81 0.05
C MET A 97 21.94 -4.07 -0.49
N GLY A 98 22.28 -2.91 0.09
CA GLY A 98 23.44 -2.11 -0.32
C GLY A 98 23.23 -1.26 -1.58
N CYS A 99 21.99 -1.12 -2.05
CA CYS A 99 21.67 -0.31 -3.24
C CYS A 99 21.10 1.06 -2.86
N THR A 100 21.42 2.08 -3.65
CA THR A 100 20.98 3.47 -3.42
C THR A 100 19.65 3.82 -4.08
N GLY A 101 19.19 3.00 -5.04
CA GLY A 101 17.96 3.23 -5.81
C GLY A 101 16.74 2.44 -5.31
N PRO A 102 15.64 2.49 -6.08
CA PRO A 102 14.43 1.71 -5.81
C PRO A 102 14.74 0.21 -5.73
N LYS A 103 14.11 -0.52 -4.81
CA LYS A 103 14.35 -1.97 -4.69
C LYS A 103 13.96 -2.74 -5.97
N SER A 104 12.97 -2.23 -6.70
CA SER A 104 12.47 -2.82 -7.95
C SER A 104 13.48 -2.88 -9.09
N VAL A 105 14.56 -2.09 -9.03
CA VAL A 105 15.56 -1.99 -10.10
C VAL A 105 16.78 -2.88 -9.84
N ILE A 106 16.76 -3.65 -8.76
CA ILE A 106 17.79 -4.64 -8.45
C ILE A 106 17.62 -5.83 -9.39
N GLU A 107 18.73 -6.25 -10.00
CA GLU A 107 18.79 -7.46 -10.81
C GLU A 107 18.50 -8.70 -9.95
N VAL A 108 17.53 -9.50 -10.37
CA VAL A 108 17.16 -10.75 -9.71
C VAL A 108 17.78 -11.95 -10.41
N ARG A 109 17.68 -12.01 -11.74
CA ARG A 109 18.14 -13.15 -12.52
C ARG A 109 18.39 -12.77 -13.98
N ASN A 110 19.50 -13.25 -14.54
CA ASN A 110 19.82 -13.16 -15.97
C ASN A 110 19.72 -11.72 -16.55
N GLY A 111 20.16 -10.70 -15.80
CA GLY A 111 20.05 -9.30 -16.22
C GLY A 111 18.67 -8.67 -16.03
N PHE A 112 17.67 -9.42 -15.55
CA PHE A 112 16.31 -8.89 -15.31
C PHE A 112 16.14 -8.39 -13.89
N THR A 113 15.63 -7.17 -13.76
CA THR A 113 15.20 -6.58 -12.49
C THR A 113 13.82 -7.06 -12.07
N PHE A 114 13.39 -6.79 -10.84
CA PHE A 114 12.00 -7.05 -10.44
C PHE A 114 11.00 -6.35 -11.36
N LEU A 115 11.27 -5.09 -11.69
CA LEU A 115 10.40 -4.32 -12.58
C LEU A 115 10.33 -4.93 -13.98
N ASP A 116 11.44 -5.46 -14.50
CA ASP A 116 11.43 -6.17 -15.79
C ASP A 116 10.52 -7.39 -15.75
N LEU A 117 10.62 -8.19 -14.70
CA LEU A 117 9.81 -9.40 -14.55
C LEU A 117 8.32 -9.05 -14.42
N ILE A 118 7.98 -8.00 -13.68
CA ILE A 118 6.60 -7.51 -13.55
C ILE A 118 6.05 -7.05 -14.91
N VAL A 119 6.83 -6.27 -15.66
CA VAL A 119 6.41 -5.80 -17.00
C VAL A 119 6.22 -6.98 -17.94
N ILE A 120 7.16 -7.94 -17.96
CA ILE A 120 7.07 -9.15 -18.78
C ILE A 120 5.81 -9.98 -18.43
N GLN A 121 5.48 -10.11 -17.13
CA GLN A 121 4.29 -10.84 -16.69
C GLN A 121 3.01 -10.20 -17.24
N ILE A 122 2.86 -8.88 -17.10
CA ILE A 122 1.65 -8.17 -17.53
C ILE A 122 1.58 -8.06 -19.05
N GLU A 123 2.70 -7.81 -19.74
CA GLU A 123 2.76 -7.80 -21.20
C GLU A 123 2.39 -9.17 -21.78
N SER A 124 2.87 -10.26 -21.15
CA SER A 124 2.50 -11.62 -21.55
C SER A 124 1.01 -11.90 -21.30
N LEU A 125 0.45 -11.38 -20.21
CA LEU A 125 -0.98 -11.48 -19.91
C LEU A 125 -1.82 -10.75 -20.97
N ASN A 126 -1.49 -9.49 -21.27
CA ASN A 126 -2.14 -8.66 -22.28
C ASN A 126 -2.07 -9.31 -23.66
N LYS A 127 -0.91 -9.85 -24.05
CA LYS A 127 -0.74 -10.56 -25.32
C LYS A 127 -1.55 -11.86 -25.39
N LYS A 128 -1.61 -12.63 -24.30
CA LYS A 128 -2.29 -13.93 -24.26
C LYS A 128 -3.80 -13.78 -24.37
N TYR A 129 -4.37 -12.81 -23.66
CA TYR A 129 -5.83 -12.65 -23.55
C TYR A 129 -6.38 -11.49 -24.40
N GLY A 130 -5.52 -10.73 -25.09
CA GLY A 130 -5.94 -9.58 -25.89
C GLY A 130 -6.53 -8.43 -25.05
N CYS A 131 -6.19 -8.36 -23.77
CA CYS A 131 -6.65 -7.32 -22.83
C CYS A 131 -5.63 -6.17 -22.71
N ASN A 132 -6.05 -5.09 -22.05
CA ASN A 132 -5.17 -3.97 -21.69
C ASN A 132 -5.19 -3.74 -20.17
N VAL A 133 -4.42 -4.55 -19.43
CA VAL A 133 -4.20 -4.38 -17.99
C VAL A 133 -3.06 -3.35 -17.79
N PRO A 134 -3.34 -2.19 -17.17
CA PRO A 134 -2.32 -1.21 -16.88
C PRO A 134 -1.52 -1.58 -15.62
N LEU A 135 -0.25 -1.18 -15.59
CA LEU A 135 0.64 -1.24 -14.44
C LEU A 135 0.76 0.14 -13.80
N LEU A 136 0.43 0.25 -12.51
CA LEU A 136 0.66 1.41 -11.67
C LEU A 136 1.86 1.17 -10.77
N LEU A 137 2.77 2.14 -10.72
CA LEU A 137 3.88 2.17 -9.78
C LEU A 137 3.65 3.30 -8.77
N MET A 138 3.39 2.93 -7.52
CA MET A 138 3.31 3.89 -6.42
C MET A 138 4.72 4.16 -5.91
N ASN A 139 5.30 5.27 -6.36
CA ASN A 139 6.64 5.70 -6.00
C ASN A 139 6.64 6.53 -4.71
N SER A 140 7.84 6.86 -4.23
CA SER A 140 8.06 7.92 -3.23
C SER A 140 8.97 8.99 -3.81
N PHE A 141 9.10 10.12 -3.11
CA PHE A 141 10.11 11.13 -3.43
C PHE A 141 11.56 10.59 -3.42
N ASN A 142 11.81 9.41 -2.83
CA ASN A 142 13.10 8.74 -2.86
C ASN A 142 13.31 7.89 -4.12
N THR A 143 12.23 7.41 -4.75
CA THR A 143 12.29 6.43 -5.85
C THR A 143 11.79 6.97 -7.19
N HIS A 144 11.09 8.11 -7.20
CA HIS A 144 10.40 8.62 -8.37
C HIS A 144 11.31 8.87 -9.56
N ASP A 145 12.34 9.71 -9.39
CA ASP A 145 13.19 10.16 -10.50
C ASP A 145 13.94 9.00 -11.16
N ASP A 146 14.39 8.03 -10.35
CA ASP A 146 15.06 6.84 -10.85
C ASP A 146 14.08 5.90 -11.55
N THR A 147 12.86 5.78 -11.03
CA THR A 147 11.81 4.98 -11.66
C THR A 147 11.41 5.57 -13.00
N GLN A 148 11.26 6.90 -13.12
CA GLN A 148 10.91 7.58 -14.38
C GLN A 148 11.91 7.27 -15.51
N LYS A 149 13.21 7.38 -15.22
CA LYS A 149 14.27 7.09 -16.21
C LYS A 149 14.22 5.64 -16.70
N ILE A 150 13.76 4.72 -15.85
CA ILE A 150 13.75 3.29 -16.15
C ILE A 150 12.48 2.92 -16.89
N VAL A 151 11.32 3.51 -16.56
CA VAL A 151 10.07 3.19 -17.28
C VAL A 151 10.12 3.59 -18.76
N GLU A 152 10.94 4.59 -19.12
CA GLU A 152 11.20 4.97 -20.52
C GLU A 152 11.67 3.79 -21.39
N LYS A 153 12.37 2.81 -20.80
CA LYS A 153 12.84 1.61 -21.54
C LYS A 153 11.70 0.73 -22.05
N TYR A 154 10.50 0.84 -21.46
CA TYR A 154 9.32 0.08 -21.83
C TYR A 154 8.37 0.84 -22.77
N SER A 155 8.78 1.98 -23.32
CA SER A 155 7.92 2.81 -24.18
C SER A 155 7.43 2.07 -25.45
N ASN A 156 8.14 1.01 -25.87
CA ASN A 156 7.77 0.17 -27.02
C ASN A 156 7.11 -1.16 -26.60
N SER A 157 6.91 -1.39 -25.30
CA SER A 157 6.24 -2.59 -24.78
C SER A 157 4.73 -2.44 -24.86
N ASN A 158 4.02 -3.56 -25.03
CA ASN A 158 2.56 -3.58 -25.09
C ASN A 158 1.92 -3.54 -23.69
N ILE A 159 2.24 -2.50 -22.93
CA ILE A 159 1.76 -2.26 -21.57
C ILE A 159 1.64 -0.77 -21.27
N GLU A 160 0.52 -0.37 -20.70
CA GLU A 160 0.34 0.98 -20.18
C GLU A 160 0.92 1.07 -18.77
N ILE A 161 1.97 1.88 -18.60
CA ILE A 161 2.61 2.11 -17.30
C ILE A 161 2.27 3.50 -16.79
N HIS A 162 1.65 3.57 -15.62
CA HIS A 162 1.42 4.79 -14.87
C HIS A 162 2.31 4.85 -13.63
N THR A 163 2.70 6.06 -13.29
CA THR A 163 3.46 6.34 -12.08
C THR A 163 2.77 7.46 -11.32
N PHE A 164 2.80 7.40 -9.99
CA PHE A 164 2.40 8.48 -9.10
C PHE A 164 3.24 8.43 -7.83
N ASN A 165 3.35 9.56 -7.12
CA ASN A 165 4.00 9.59 -5.82
C ASN A 165 2.97 9.45 -4.72
N GLN A 166 3.32 8.66 -3.70
CA GLN A 166 2.70 8.74 -2.40
C GLN A 166 3.06 10.06 -1.69
N SER A 167 2.31 10.42 -0.66
CA SER A 167 2.49 11.62 0.15
C SER A 167 3.90 11.71 0.76
N GLN A 168 4.34 12.93 1.03
CA GLN A 168 5.55 13.24 1.77
C GLN A 168 5.20 13.95 3.08
N TYR A 169 5.43 13.31 4.23
CA TYR A 169 5.14 13.91 5.53
C TYR A 169 6.41 14.37 6.25
N PRO A 170 6.35 15.46 7.04
CA PRO A 170 7.49 15.91 7.81
C PRO A 170 7.70 14.98 9.03
N ARG A 171 8.95 14.61 9.30
CA ARG A 171 9.29 13.93 10.55
C ARG A 171 9.06 14.88 11.74
N ILE A 172 8.64 14.34 12.88
CA ILE A 172 8.47 15.09 14.12
C ILE A 172 9.66 14.83 15.04
N VAL A 173 10.18 15.87 15.67
CA VAL A 173 11.19 15.76 16.72
C VAL A 173 10.51 15.38 18.04
N THR A 174 10.99 14.34 18.69
CA THR A 174 10.34 13.77 19.88
C THR A 174 10.33 14.71 21.08
N GLU A 175 11.38 15.50 21.28
CA GLU A 175 11.53 16.34 22.47
C GLU A 175 10.59 17.55 22.48
N ASP A 176 10.36 18.19 21.33
CA ASP A 176 9.57 19.43 21.23
C ASP A 176 8.30 19.30 20.39
N PHE A 177 8.07 18.12 19.79
CA PHE A 177 6.91 17.78 18.98
C PHE A 177 6.71 18.70 17.77
N LEU A 178 7.80 19.22 17.19
CA LEU A 178 7.77 20.09 16.02
C LEU A 178 8.25 19.37 14.75
N PRO A 179 7.78 19.80 13.57
CA PRO A 179 8.29 19.30 12.29
C PRO A 179 9.80 19.57 12.19
N LEU A 180 10.57 18.52 11.90
CA LEU A 180 12.01 18.59 11.67
C LEU A 180 12.38 19.60 10.56
N PRO A 181 11.63 19.72 9.45
CA PRO A 181 11.85 20.77 8.45
C PRO A 181 11.76 22.20 9.01
N SER A 182 10.87 22.47 9.98
CA SER A 182 10.75 23.79 10.63
C SER A 182 12.01 24.18 11.43
N LYS A 183 12.86 23.20 11.79
CA LYS A 183 14.12 23.42 12.51
C LYS A 183 15.32 23.62 11.57
N GLY A 184 15.06 23.94 10.29
CA GLY A 184 16.09 24.17 9.27
C GLY A 184 16.66 22.90 8.65
N LYS A 185 16.09 21.72 8.93
CA LYS A 185 16.46 20.44 8.32
C LYS A 185 15.49 20.09 7.19
N SER A 186 15.52 20.88 6.12
CA SER A 186 14.61 20.77 4.96
C SER A 186 15.04 19.75 3.89
N GLY A 187 16.22 19.13 4.04
CA GLY A 187 16.67 18.05 3.15
C GLY A 187 15.82 16.77 3.27
N LYS A 188 16.10 15.75 2.44
CA LYS A 188 15.33 14.49 2.38
C LYS A 188 15.12 13.82 3.74
N ASP A 189 16.10 13.92 4.64
CA ASP A 189 16.03 13.35 5.99
C ASP A 189 14.98 14.00 6.91
N GLY A 190 14.51 15.21 6.55
CA GLY A 190 13.42 15.91 7.22
C GLY A 190 12.04 15.31 6.95
N TRP A 191 11.94 14.41 5.98
CA TRP A 191 10.69 13.90 5.43
C TRP A 191 10.65 12.38 5.44
N TYR A 192 9.44 11.82 5.35
CA TYR A 192 9.24 10.39 5.19
C TYR A 192 7.97 10.11 4.38
N PRO A 193 7.92 9.02 3.60
CA PRO A 193 6.67 8.52 3.05
C PRO A 193 5.84 7.86 4.17
N PRO A 194 4.53 8.15 4.31
CA PRO A 194 3.69 7.65 5.41
C PRO A 194 3.24 6.19 5.27
N GLY A 195 4.13 5.32 4.81
CA GLY A 195 3.88 3.89 4.65
C GLY A 195 2.92 3.56 3.50
N HIS A 196 2.69 2.27 3.27
CA HIS A 196 1.85 1.81 2.15
C HIS A 196 0.35 2.07 2.36
N GLY A 197 -0.11 2.38 3.58
CA GLY A 197 -1.50 2.76 3.84
C GLY A 197 -1.93 4.06 3.14
N ASP A 198 -0.96 4.88 2.74
CA ASP A 198 -1.20 6.11 1.96
C ASP A 198 -1.54 5.85 0.49
N VAL A 199 -1.55 4.58 0.04
CA VAL A 199 -1.96 4.21 -1.32
C VAL A 199 -3.35 4.74 -1.69
N PHE A 200 -4.31 4.70 -0.76
CA PHE A 200 -5.68 5.15 -1.03
C PHE A 200 -5.77 6.66 -1.25
N PRO A 201 -5.35 7.54 -0.31
CA PRO A 201 -5.39 8.97 -0.52
C PRO A 201 -4.49 9.41 -1.68
N SER A 202 -3.31 8.82 -1.85
CA SER A 202 -2.39 9.21 -2.93
C SER A 202 -2.87 8.78 -4.31
N LEU A 203 -3.49 7.61 -4.46
CA LEU A 203 -4.10 7.21 -5.72
C LEU A 203 -5.24 8.15 -6.09
N ASN A 204 -6.08 8.54 -5.13
CA ASN A 204 -7.14 9.52 -5.33
C ASN A 204 -6.58 10.91 -5.71
N ASN A 205 -5.65 11.44 -4.91
CA ASN A 205 -5.06 12.76 -5.11
C ASN A 205 -4.26 12.88 -6.42
N SER A 206 -3.74 11.76 -6.94
CA SER A 206 -3.03 11.73 -8.23
C SER A 206 -3.95 11.92 -9.45
N GLY A 207 -5.28 11.84 -9.26
CA GLY A 207 -6.27 11.81 -10.35
C GLY A 207 -6.27 10.52 -11.16
N LYS A 208 -5.39 9.56 -10.85
CA LYS A 208 -5.34 8.26 -11.54
C LYS A 208 -6.55 7.41 -11.25
N LEU A 209 -7.11 7.50 -10.04
CA LEU A 209 -8.34 6.77 -9.68
C LEU A 209 -9.48 7.09 -10.67
N ASP A 210 -9.77 8.38 -10.88
CA ASP A 210 -10.83 8.83 -11.78
C ASP A 210 -10.58 8.43 -13.24
N ILE A 211 -9.33 8.49 -13.70
CA ILE A 211 -8.95 8.07 -15.05
C ILE A 211 -9.22 6.56 -15.24
N LEU A 212 -8.82 5.74 -14.27
CA LEU A 212 -9.00 4.29 -14.33
C LEU A 212 -10.49 3.92 -14.26
N LEU A 213 -11.25 4.56 -13.38
CA LEU A 213 -12.71 4.37 -13.32
C LEU A 213 -13.39 4.77 -14.64
N ALA A 214 -12.97 5.87 -15.26
CA ALA A 214 -13.48 6.29 -16.58
C ALA A 214 -13.12 5.32 -17.72
N GLN A 215 -12.05 4.54 -17.57
CA GLN A 215 -11.69 3.45 -18.46
C GLN A 215 -12.47 2.14 -18.20
N GLY A 216 -13.37 2.13 -17.22
CA GLY A 216 -14.16 0.94 -16.85
C GLY A 216 -13.41 -0.05 -15.95
N LYS A 217 -12.36 0.40 -15.27
CA LYS A 217 -11.67 -0.41 -14.25
C LYS A 217 -12.52 -0.47 -12.97
N GLU A 218 -12.55 -1.63 -12.33
CA GLU A 218 -13.34 -1.88 -11.11
C GLU A 218 -12.48 -2.37 -9.94
N TYR A 219 -11.36 -3.06 -10.21
CA TYR A 219 -10.51 -3.66 -9.18
C TYR A 219 -9.04 -3.28 -9.35
N VAL A 220 -8.34 -3.10 -8.23
CA VAL A 220 -6.88 -2.90 -8.19
C VAL A 220 -6.22 -4.03 -7.41
N PHE A 221 -5.29 -4.74 -8.06
CA PHE A 221 -4.44 -5.73 -7.42
C PHE A 221 -3.18 -5.05 -6.90
N VAL A 222 -3.06 -4.94 -5.57
CA VAL A 222 -1.92 -4.28 -4.90
C VAL A 222 -0.94 -5.32 -4.38
N ALA A 223 0.34 -5.16 -4.72
CA ALA A 223 1.42 -5.98 -4.14
C ALA A 223 2.73 -5.21 -4.07
N ASN A 224 3.69 -5.69 -3.27
CA ASN A 224 5.03 -5.12 -3.28
C ASN A 224 5.72 -5.34 -4.62
N SER A 225 6.58 -4.40 -5.03
CA SER A 225 7.39 -4.54 -6.24
C SER A 225 8.48 -5.60 -6.14
N ASP A 226 8.80 -6.08 -4.94
CA ASP A 226 9.80 -7.11 -4.68
C ASP A 226 9.22 -8.52 -4.45
N ASN A 227 7.89 -8.68 -4.48
CA ASN A 227 7.24 -9.99 -4.39
C ASN A 227 6.97 -10.56 -5.79
N LEU A 228 7.86 -11.44 -6.27
CA LEU A 228 7.72 -12.10 -7.58
C LEU A 228 6.61 -13.16 -7.63
N GLY A 229 6.12 -13.64 -6.48
CA GLY A 229 5.00 -14.57 -6.41
C GLY A 229 3.64 -13.90 -6.63
N ALA A 230 3.56 -12.58 -6.48
CA ALA A 230 2.34 -11.80 -6.64
C ALA A 230 2.03 -11.51 -8.13
N ILE A 231 1.62 -12.57 -8.84
CA ILE A 231 1.12 -12.50 -10.21
C ILE A 231 -0.40 -12.32 -10.24
N VAL A 232 -0.95 -11.87 -11.36
CA VAL A 232 -2.41 -11.78 -11.52
C VAL A 232 -3.03 -13.16 -11.50
N ASP A 233 -3.90 -13.41 -10.52
CA ASP A 233 -4.70 -14.62 -10.42
C ASP A 233 -6.15 -14.35 -10.87
N ILE A 234 -6.51 -14.90 -12.04
CA ILE A 234 -7.84 -14.74 -12.65
C ILE A 234 -8.91 -15.46 -11.81
N LYS A 235 -8.54 -16.52 -11.10
CA LYS A 235 -9.45 -17.28 -10.22
C LYS A 235 -9.93 -16.40 -9.07
N ILE A 236 -9.00 -15.68 -8.44
CA ILE A 236 -9.29 -14.72 -7.38
C ILE A 236 -10.14 -13.58 -7.95
N LEU A 237 -9.72 -12.95 -9.05
CA LEU A 237 -10.45 -11.84 -9.66
C LEU A 237 -11.91 -12.21 -10.01
N ASN A 238 -12.12 -13.40 -10.58
CA ASN A 238 -13.45 -13.92 -10.90
C ASN A 238 -14.30 -14.07 -9.63
N HIS A 239 -13.73 -14.57 -8.54
CA HIS A 239 -14.43 -14.70 -7.26
C HIS A 239 -14.86 -13.33 -6.70
N LEU A 240 -13.97 -12.34 -6.72
CA LEU A 240 -14.26 -11.00 -6.21
C LEU A 240 -15.40 -10.34 -6.98
N ILE A 241 -15.36 -10.41 -8.32
CA ILE A 241 -16.39 -9.81 -9.17
C ILE A 241 -17.75 -10.48 -8.95
N ASN A 242 -17.81 -11.81 -8.86
CA ASN A 242 -19.06 -12.55 -8.72
C ASN A 242 -19.72 -12.38 -7.34
N ASN A 243 -18.92 -12.21 -6.28
CA ASN A 243 -19.41 -12.01 -4.92
C ASN A 243 -19.43 -10.54 -4.49
N GLN A 244 -19.04 -9.62 -5.37
CA GLN A 244 -18.97 -8.17 -5.13
C GLN A 244 -18.15 -7.82 -3.88
N ASN A 245 -17.01 -8.48 -3.68
CA ASN A 245 -16.13 -8.20 -2.56
C ASN A 245 -15.35 -6.89 -2.80
N GLU A 246 -15.57 -5.86 -1.98
CA GLU A 246 -14.87 -4.58 -2.13
C GLU A 246 -13.38 -4.63 -1.77
N TYR A 247 -12.99 -5.57 -0.91
CA TYR A 247 -11.61 -5.76 -0.46
C TYR A 247 -11.31 -7.23 -0.23
N CYS A 248 -10.10 -7.66 -0.62
CA CYS A 248 -9.59 -8.99 -0.37
C CYS A 248 -8.09 -8.91 -0.07
N MET A 249 -7.66 -9.65 0.95
CA MET A 249 -6.25 -9.81 1.30
C MET A 249 -5.88 -11.28 1.17
N GLU A 250 -4.93 -11.57 0.28
CA GLU A 250 -4.34 -12.90 0.19
C GLU A 250 -3.53 -13.18 1.46
N VAL A 251 -3.78 -14.35 2.07
CA VAL A 251 -3.05 -14.85 3.25
C VAL A 251 -2.46 -16.22 2.96
N THR A 252 -1.40 -16.57 3.67
CA THR A 252 -0.71 -17.86 3.54
C THR A 252 -0.53 -18.48 4.92
N PRO A 253 -0.51 -19.83 5.06
CA PRO A 253 -0.24 -20.47 6.34
C PRO A 253 1.09 -20.00 6.96
N LYS A 254 1.05 -19.61 8.24
CA LYS A 254 2.25 -19.17 8.96
C LYS A 254 3.22 -20.32 9.17
N THR A 255 4.49 -20.09 8.83
CA THR A 255 5.60 -20.95 9.27
C THR A 255 6.24 -20.41 10.55
N LEU A 256 7.26 -21.10 11.07
CA LEU A 256 8.04 -20.63 12.22
C LEU A 256 8.74 -19.27 11.97
N ALA A 257 9.02 -18.92 10.71
CA ALA A 257 9.64 -17.65 10.36
C ALA A 257 8.65 -16.47 10.34
N ASP A 258 7.34 -16.74 10.30
CA ASP A 258 6.29 -15.73 10.05
C ASP A 258 5.55 -15.30 11.32
N VAL A 259 6.02 -15.75 12.49
CA VAL A 259 5.36 -15.52 13.79
C VAL A 259 5.16 -14.04 14.12
N LYS A 260 6.03 -13.17 13.60
CA LYS A 260 5.98 -11.72 13.83
C LYS A 260 5.03 -10.96 12.90
N GLY A 261 4.56 -11.59 11.82
CA GLY A 261 3.65 -10.94 10.88
C GLY A 261 2.24 -10.80 11.45
N GLY A 262 1.51 -9.78 10.99
CA GLY A 262 0.10 -9.61 11.31
C GLY A 262 -0.77 -10.82 10.92
N THR A 263 -2.02 -10.84 11.38
CA THR A 263 -2.99 -11.90 11.06
C THR A 263 -4.39 -11.34 10.91
N LEU A 264 -5.25 -12.03 10.15
CA LEU A 264 -6.65 -11.67 10.04
C LEU A 264 -7.43 -12.26 11.21
N ILE A 265 -8.23 -11.41 11.85
CA ILE A 265 -9.15 -11.80 12.92
C ILE A 265 -10.56 -11.37 12.57
N SER A 266 -11.54 -12.06 13.14
CA SER A 266 -12.91 -11.56 13.23
C SER A 266 -13.06 -10.81 14.55
N TYR A 267 -13.52 -9.57 14.48
CA TYR A 267 -13.72 -8.69 15.62
C TYR A 267 -14.96 -7.84 15.39
N GLU A 268 -15.91 -7.89 16.32
CA GLU A 268 -17.17 -7.13 16.26
C GLU A 268 -17.94 -7.24 14.93
N GLY A 269 -17.95 -8.46 14.37
CA GLY A 269 -18.68 -8.77 13.13
C GLY A 269 -17.99 -8.33 11.84
N ARG A 270 -16.74 -7.85 11.91
CA ARG A 270 -15.91 -7.48 10.76
C ARG A 270 -14.59 -8.23 10.77
N VAL A 271 -13.98 -8.37 9.59
CA VAL A 271 -12.60 -8.85 9.47
C VAL A 271 -11.66 -7.66 9.56
N GLN A 272 -10.57 -7.81 10.32
CA GLN A 272 -9.54 -6.78 10.42
C GLN A 272 -8.15 -7.40 10.59
N LEU A 273 -7.13 -6.64 10.18
CA LEU A 273 -5.74 -6.99 10.36
C LEU A 273 -5.31 -6.66 11.80
N LEU A 274 -4.83 -7.65 12.53
CA LEU A 274 -4.22 -7.50 13.84
C LEU A 274 -2.70 -7.55 13.69
N GLU A 275 -2.04 -6.47 14.10
CA GLU A 275 -0.59 -6.36 14.19
C GLU A 275 -0.12 -6.50 15.64
N ILE A 276 1.14 -6.92 15.81
CA ILE A 276 1.71 -7.16 17.14
C ILE A 276 1.72 -5.90 18.03
N ALA A 277 1.79 -4.71 17.43
CA ALA A 277 1.74 -3.43 18.14
C ALA A 277 0.36 -3.12 18.75
N GLN A 278 -0.70 -3.83 18.35
CA GLN A 278 -2.05 -3.71 18.88
C GLN A 278 -2.35 -4.78 19.96
N VAL A 279 -1.44 -5.73 20.16
CA VAL A 279 -1.60 -6.81 21.13
C VAL A 279 -1.12 -6.31 22.50
N PRO A 280 -1.95 -6.41 23.57
CA PRO A 280 -1.52 -6.07 24.92
C PRO A 280 -0.31 -6.93 25.35
N ASP A 281 0.61 -6.33 26.12
CA ASP A 281 1.84 -7.00 26.58
C ASP A 281 1.57 -8.34 27.30
N GLU A 282 0.42 -8.45 27.97
CA GLU A 282 -0.04 -9.66 28.69
C GLU A 282 -0.28 -10.86 27.77
N HIS A 283 -0.57 -10.59 26.49
CA HIS A 283 -0.89 -11.57 25.45
C HIS A 283 0.19 -11.66 24.38
N TYR A 284 1.36 -11.07 24.63
CA TYR A 284 2.50 -11.25 23.74
C TYR A 284 2.86 -12.74 23.68
N PRO A 285 3.01 -13.32 22.48
CA PRO A 285 3.60 -14.64 22.35
C PRO A 285 5.03 -14.53 22.89
N GLY A 286 5.29 -15.14 24.06
CA GLY A 286 6.61 -15.15 24.67
C GLY A 286 7.67 -15.69 23.70
N GLU A 287 8.90 -15.18 23.84
CA GLU A 287 10.07 -15.65 23.08
C GLU A 287 10.27 -17.17 23.14
#